data_AF-A0A518GQ17-F1
#
_entry.id   AF-A0A518GQ17-F1
#
_cell.length_a   1.000
_cell.length_b   1.000
_cell.length_c   1.000
_cell.angle_alpha   90.00
_cell.angle_beta   90.00
_cell.angle_gamma   90.00
#
_symmetry.space_group_name_H-M   'P 1'
#
loop_
_entity.id
_entity.type
_entity.pdbx_description
1 polymer ?
#
loop_
_entity_poly.entity_id
_entity_poly.type
_entity_poly.pdbx_seq_one_letter_code
_entity_poly.pdbx_strand_id
1 'polypeptide(L)'
;MFRATLWACCVWLSFSASLPADDRCLEISYEGETLRGRVVARDSVQCWFQLADGSQRLIDLAKVSRYQVLPGEFSPMTTVEMKSQLVREWPALRVAATDGLIVAAPVGVENELKELFDEVRRDFVGWLSVYGHTPAPLEFPLVVVMPSRQAEFDQRVQIRPRKARENLAGVYLVESNRILLSPGEKHQSLRERHATLIHEAVHQLGFNYGLHSRIEPGSVWMIEGLAMAFENDALRKRDRQASAWDRINRERFLHFRAMQQKLPQGWLRALIESDDLFETRALDAYAQAWAVTFFLLETRPSQYVRLLTTFDKTDRKMNESITSRRLRHFIESLGKEPESLEIEIKRFFEDLSPRSR
;
A
#
# COMPACT_ATOMS: atom_id res chain seq x y z
N MET A 1 3.65 9.55 26.05
CA MET A 1 2.62 9.98 25.09
C MET A 1 3.25 9.87 23.70
N PHE A 2 3.01 8.77 23.01
CA PHE A 2 3.48 8.60 21.63
C PHE A 2 2.53 9.37 20.72
N ARG A 3 3.06 10.34 19.96
CA ARG A 3 2.28 11.07 18.95
C ARG A 3 2.15 10.15 17.75
N ALA A 4 0.96 9.63 17.53
CA ALA A 4 0.62 8.86 16.35
C ALA A 4 0.73 9.76 15.11
N THR A 5 1.69 9.47 14.26
CA THR A 5 1.97 10.21 13.03
C THR A 5 1.84 9.26 11.86
N LEU A 6 0.60 9.06 11.40
CA LEU A 6 0.28 8.37 10.15
C LEU A 6 -0.91 9.08 9.51
N TRP A 7 -0.63 9.89 8.49
CA TRP A 7 -1.62 10.46 7.58
C TRP A 7 -1.08 10.27 6.16
N ALA A 8 -1.33 9.11 5.57
CA ALA A 8 -1.12 8.89 4.15
C ALA A 8 -2.44 9.17 3.42
N CYS A 9 -2.70 10.42 3.01
CA CYS A 9 -3.77 10.64 2.03
C CYS A 9 -3.22 10.27 0.65
N CYS A 10 -3.72 9.18 0.09
CA CYS A 10 -3.55 8.87 -1.32
C CYS A 10 -4.83 9.26 -2.06
N VAL A 11 -4.74 10.26 -2.94
CA VAL A 11 -5.81 10.61 -3.88
C VAL A 11 -5.66 9.71 -5.09
N TRP A 12 -6.60 8.80 -5.31
CA TRP A 12 -6.57 7.85 -6.42
C TRP A 12 -7.57 8.25 -7.52
N LEU A 13 -7.09 8.40 -8.76
CA LEU A 13 -7.95 8.62 -9.93
C LEU A 13 -8.45 7.26 -10.45
N SER A 14 -9.76 7.09 -10.61
CA SER A 14 -10.37 5.87 -11.16
C SER A 14 -10.47 5.92 -12.69
N PHE A 15 -10.38 4.76 -13.36
CA PHE A 15 -10.25 4.69 -14.83
C PHE A 15 -11.40 4.01 -15.59
N SER A 16 -11.55 4.50 -16.82
CA SER A 16 -12.39 4.13 -17.97
C SER A 16 -12.38 2.72 -18.58
N ALA A 17 -12.21 1.59 -17.90
CA ALA A 17 -11.99 0.25 -18.52
C ALA A 17 -10.67 0.15 -19.28
N SER A 18 -9.82 -0.77 -18.83
CA SER A 18 -8.49 -1.00 -19.37
C SER A 18 -8.50 -2.19 -20.34
N LEU A 19 -7.93 -1.99 -21.53
CA LEU A 19 -7.35 -3.12 -22.26
C LEU A 19 -6.10 -3.61 -21.50
N PRO A 20 -5.85 -4.94 -21.45
CA PRO A 20 -4.75 -5.51 -20.68
C PRO A 20 -3.38 -5.03 -21.18
N ALA A 21 -2.37 -5.19 -20.31
CA ALA A 21 -0.99 -4.79 -20.56
C ALA A 21 -0.46 -5.35 -21.89
N ASP A 22 0.31 -4.52 -22.57
CA ASP A 22 1.00 -4.85 -23.81
C ASP A 22 2.49 -4.92 -23.51
N ASP A 23 3.08 -6.12 -23.53
CA ASP A 23 4.49 -6.33 -23.18
C ASP A 23 5.48 -5.83 -24.24
N ARG A 24 4.98 -5.26 -25.34
CA ARG A 24 5.81 -4.57 -26.33
C ARG A 24 6.49 -3.36 -25.70
N CYS A 25 7.78 -3.22 -25.96
CA CYS A 25 8.50 -2.01 -25.62
C CYS A 25 8.14 -0.89 -26.61
N LEU A 26 7.74 0.26 -26.08
CA LEU A 26 7.36 1.45 -26.82
C LEU A 26 8.32 2.59 -26.49
N GLU A 27 8.63 3.40 -27.49
CA GLU A 27 9.20 4.73 -27.31
C GLU A 27 8.16 5.77 -27.71
N ILE A 28 7.89 6.74 -26.82
CA ILE A 28 6.96 7.84 -27.06
C ILE A 28 7.66 9.18 -26.86
N SER A 29 7.27 10.17 -27.66
CA SER A 29 7.60 11.58 -27.42
C SER A 29 6.40 12.26 -26.78
N TYR A 30 6.54 12.68 -25.52
CA TYR A 30 5.46 13.26 -24.70
C TYR A 30 5.96 14.54 -24.02
N GLU A 31 5.29 15.66 -24.27
CA GLU A 31 5.63 16.98 -23.70
C GLU A 31 7.12 17.37 -23.85
N GLY A 32 7.77 16.95 -24.94
CA GLY A 32 9.19 17.22 -25.22
C GLY A 32 10.17 16.22 -24.62
N GLU A 33 9.70 15.27 -23.81
CA GLU A 33 10.51 14.17 -23.29
C GLU A 33 10.37 12.91 -24.17
N THR A 34 11.44 12.13 -24.27
CA THR A 34 11.38 10.78 -24.86
C THR A 34 11.30 9.75 -23.74
N LEU A 35 10.22 8.98 -23.72
CA LEU A 35 9.96 7.95 -22.72
C LEU A 35 10.02 6.57 -23.37
N ARG A 36 10.61 5.60 -22.66
CA ARG A 36 10.66 4.20 -23.07
C ARG A 36 10.03 3.32 -22.01
N GLY A 37 9.12 2.44 -22.42
CA GLY A 37 8.31 1.69 -21.49
C GLY A 37 7.27 0.81 -22.17
N ARG A 38 6.20 0.49 -21.45
CA ARG A 38 5.06 -0.26 -21.97
C ARG A 38 3.74 0.35 -21.52
N VAL A 39 2.65 0.05 -22.23
CA VAL A 39 1.29 0.43 -21.80
C VAL A 39 0.74 -0.66 -20.89
N VAL A 40 0.38 -0.31 -19.66
CA VAL A 40 -0.21 -1.24 -18.68
C VAL A 40 -1.75 -1.17 -18.65
N ALA A 41 -2.31 -0.03 -18.99
CA ALA A 41 -3.75 0.18 -19.18
C ALA A 41 -3.99 1.41 -20.07
N ARG A 42 -5.11 1.46 -20.79
CA ARG A 42 -5.49 2.62 -21.59
C ARG A 42 -6.99 2.69 -21.84
N ASP A 43 -7.45 3.90 -22.16
CA ASP A 43 -8.73 4.19 -22.79
C ASP A 43 -8.47 4.99 -24.09
N SER A 44 -9.50 5.67 -24.62
CA SER A 44 -9.38 6.46 -25.85
C SER A 44 -8.70 7.82 -25.67
N VAL A 45 -8.51 8.28 -24.43
CA VAL A 45 -7.99 9.61 -24.08
C VAL A 45 -6.61 9.53 -23.45
N GLN A 46 -6.35 8.52 -22.63
CA GLN A 46 -5.16 8.43 -21.80
C GLN A 46 -4.67 6.99 -21.64
N CYS A 47 -3.39 6.83 -21.30
CA CYS A 47 -2.83 5.54 -20.93
C CYS A 47 -1.91 5.63 -19.70
N TRP A 48 -1.87 4.54 -18.94
CA TRP A 48 -0.85 4.30 -17.94
C TRP A 48 0.38 3.70 -18.63
N PHE A 49 1.47 4.45 -18.62
CA PHE A 49 2.73 4.09 -19.24
C PHE A 49 3.77 3.75 -18.16
N GLN A 50 4.28 2.52 -18.17
CA GLN A 50 5.23 2.02 -17.19
C GLN A 50 6.66 2.03 -17.75
N LEU A 51 7.58 2.67 -17.02
CA LEU A 51 8.99 2.77 -17.38
C LEU A 51 9.78 1.57 -16.81
N ALA A 52 11.00 1.37 -17.32
CA ALA A 52 11.88 0.28 -16.91
C ALA A 52 12.25 0.33 -15.41
N ASP A 53 12.19 1.51 -14.78
CA ASP A 53 12.44 1.68 -13.34
C ASP A 53 11.21 1.35 -12.47
N GLY A 54 10.13 0.85 -13.07
CA GLY A 54 8.89 0.50 -12.39
C GLY A 54 7.96 1.68 -12.13
N SER A 55 8.36 2.91 -12.46
CA SER A 55 7.48 4.07 -12.36
C SER A 55 6.36 4.01 -13.40
N GLN A 56 5.20 4.55 -13.06
CA GLN A 56 4.03 4.66 -13.91
C GLN A 56 3.67 6.13 -14.08
N ARG A 57 3.44 6.53 -15.33
CA ARG A 57 2.97 7.87 -15.69
C ARG A 57 1.62 7.77 -16.37
N LEU A 58 0.71 8.66 -16.01
CA LEU A 58 -0.52 8.85 -16.74
C LEU A 58 -0.26 9.79 -17.92
N ILE A 59 -0.41 9.26 -19.13
CA ILE A 59 -0.10 9.95 -20.39
C ILE A 59 -1.40 10.33 -21.08
N ASP A 60 -1.59 11.62 -21.32
CA ASP A 60 -2.62 12.13 -22.22
C ASP A 60 -2.22 11.83 -23.67
N LEU A 61 -3.00 10.97 -24.34
CA LEU A 61 -2.71 10.51 -25.70
C LEU A 61 -2.74 11.66 -26.71
N ALA A 62 -3.50 12.72 -26.45
CA ALA A 62 -3.55 13.90 -27.33
C ALA A 62 -2.23 14.69 -27.33
N LYS A 63 -1.38 14.50 -26.31
CA LYS A 63 -0.07 15.16 -26.18
C LYS A 63 1.11 14.32 -26.68
N VAL A 64 0.86 13.10 -27.16
CA VAL A 64 1.90 12.24 -27.74
C VAL A 64 2.12 12.66 -29.20
N SER A 65 3.30 13.21 -29.50
CA SER A 65 3.63 13.70 -30.84
C SER A 65 4.18 12.62 -31.76
N ARG A 66 4.80 11.58 -31.20
CA ARG A 66 5.36 10.44 -31.92
C ARG A 66 5.34 9.21 -31.02
N TYR A 67 5.13 8.05 -31.62
CA TYR A 67 5.37 6.77 -30.96
C TYR A 67 6.01 5.78 -31.94
N GLN A 68 6.75 4.82 -31.40
CA GLN A 68 7.26 3.67 -32.15
C GLN A 68 7.32 2.43 -31.26
N VAL A 69 7.06 1.27 -31.86
CA VAL A 69 7.30 -0.03 -31.23
C VAL A 69 8.77 -0.37 -31.42
N LEU A 70 9.48 -0.63 -30.33
CA LEU A 70 10.87 -1.05 -30.35
C LEU A 70 10.96 -2.57 -30.56
N PRO A 71 12.04 -3.08 -31.20
CA PRO A 71 12.28 -4.52 -31.27
C PRO A 71 12.50 -5.12 -29.88
N GLY A 72 11.87 -6.26 -29.62
CA GLY A 72 11.98 -7.01 -28.35
C GLY A 72 10.87 -6.70 -27.36
N GLU A 73 10.90 -7.43 -26.24
CA GLU A 73 9.97 -7.26 -25.13
C GLU A 73 10.45 -6.16 -24.18
N PHE A 74 9.51 -5.56 -23.44
CA PHE A 74 9.84 -4.67 -22.34
C PHE A 74 10.69 -5.40 -21.29
N SER A 75 11.81 -4.81 -20.90
CA SER A 75 12.67 -5.32 -19.82
C SER A 75 12.68 -4.33 -18.65
N PRO A 76 12.26 -4.75 -17.46
CA PRO A 76 12.53 -4.03 -16.21
C PRO A 76 14.04 -3.82 -16.00
N MET A 77 14.39 -2.77 -15.27
CA MET A 77 15.76 -2.60 -14.77
C MET A 77 16.12 -3.71 -13.80
N THR A 78 17.31 -4.26 -13.97
CA THR A 78 17.92 -5.17 -13.01
C THR A 78 18.25 -4.46 -11.70
N THR A 79 18.47 -5.23 -10.63
CA THR A 79 18.95 -4.70 -9.34
C THR A 79 20.24 -3.87 -9.48
N VAL A 80 21.12 -4.24 -10.41
CA VAL A 80 22.41 -3.54 -10.64
C VAL A 80 22.19 -2.19 -11.33
N GLU A 81 21.31 -2.13 -12.32
CA GLU A 81 20.97 -0.89 -13.04
C GLU A 81 20.25 0.09 -12.11
N MET A 82 19.24 -0.39 -11.38
CA MET A 82 18.50 0.43 -10.41
C MET A 82 19.40 0.93 -9.30
N LYS A 83 20.31 0.09 -8.78
CA LYS A 83 21.31 0.51 -7.79
C LYS A 83 22.20 1.62 -8.35
N SER A 84 22.67 1.48 -9.58
CA SER A 84 23.52 2.48 -10.25
C SER A 84 22.77 3.80 -10.47
N GLN A 85 21.48 3.73 -10.80
CA GLN A 85 20.61 4.89 -10.87
C GLN A 85 20.47 5.57 -9.50
N LEU A 86 20.17 4.83 -8.43
CA LEU A 86 20.03 5.38 -7.08
C LEU A 86 21.31 6.03 -6.56
N VAL A 87 22.49 5.49 -6.88
CA VAL A 87 23.79 6.13 -6.55
C VAL A 87 23.92 7.50 -7.22
N ARG A 88 23.44 7.65 -8.46
CA ARG A 88 23.44 8.95 -9.16
C ARG A 88 22.39 9.90 -8.63
N GLU A 89 21.19 9.40 -8.30
CA GLU A 89 20.11 10.21 -7.72
C GLU A 89 20.44 10.70 -6.31
N TRP A 90 21.16 9.89 -5.53
CA TRP A 90 21.45 10.12 -4.11
C TRP A 90 22.94 9.93 -3.80
N PRO A 91 23.81 10.80 -4.32
CA PRO A 91 25.27 10.63 -4.19
C PRO A 91 25.77 10.72 -2.75
N ALA A 92 25.00 11.32 -1.83
CA ALA A 92 25.33 11.43 -0.42
C ALA A 92 24.89 10.22 0.43
N LEU A 93 24.13 9.28 -0.14
CA LEU A 93 23.60 8.12 0.58
C LEU A 93 24.43 6.87 0.30
N ARG A 94 24.37 5.92 1.24
CA ARG A 94 24.88 4.58 1.03
C ARG A 94 23.77 3.73 0.42
N VAL A 95 24.10 3.00 -0.65
CA VAL A 95 23.16 2.11 -1.33
C VAL A 95 23.51 0.65 -1.06
N ALA A 96 22.69 -0.02 -0.27
CA ALA A 96 22.74 -1.45 0.00
C ALA A 96 21.66 -2.18 -0.81
N ALA A 97 21.90 -3.45 -1.14
CA ALA A 97 20.95 -4.26 -1.89
C ALA A 97 20.98 -5.72 -1.42
N THR A 98 19.84 -6.39 -1.53
CA THR A 98 19.67 -7.85 -1.53
C THR A 98 18.95 -8.26 -2.82
N ASP A 99 18.58 -9.53 -2.95
CA ASP A 99 17.82 -9.99 -4.10
C ASP A 99 16.43 -9.33 -4.13
N GLY A 100 16.16 -8.53 -5.17
CA GLY A 100 14.90 -7.81 -5.36
C GLY A 100 14.63 -6.63 -4.41
N LEU A 101 15.59 -6.18 -3.60
CA LEU A 101 15.44 -5.00 -2.71
C LEU A 101 16.69 -4.12 -2.76
N ILE A 102 16.49 -2.80 -2.84
CA ILE A 102 17.55 -1.79 -2.79
C ILE A 102 17.17 -0.72 -1.77
N VAL A 103 18.10 -0.39 -0.88
CA VAL A 103 17.93 0.64 0.14
C VAL A 103 19.02 1.70 -0.03
N ALA A 104 18.60 2.96 -0.19
CA ALA A 104 19.48 4.12 -0.17
C ALA A 104 19.21 4.94 1.10
N ALA A 105 20.16 4.99 2.03
CA ALA A 105 20.00 5.68 3.32
C ALA A 105 21.35 6.21 3.84
N PRO A 106 21.38 7.02 4.92
CA PRO A 106 22.63 7.43 5.55
C PRO A 106 23.42 6.23 6.05
N VAL A 107 24.75 6.36 6.07
CA VAL A 107 25.67 5.28 6.46
C VAL A 107 25.29 4.69 7.83
N GLY A 108 25.16 3.35 7.86
CA GLY A 108 24.76 2.58 9.04
C GLY A 108 23.27 2.27 9.07
N VAL A 109 22.42 3.16 8.52
CA VAL A 109 20.95 2.99 8.51
C VAL A 109 20.51 2.11 7.35
N GLU A 110 21.24 2.09 6.23
CA GLU A 110 20.86 1.34 5.04
C GLU A 110 20.78 -0.17 5.29
N ASN A 111 21.68 -0.72 6.11
CA ASN A 111 21.66 -2.15 6.43
C ASN A 111 20.54 -2.49 7.41
N GLU A 112 20.30 -1.63 8.41
CA GLU A 112 19.20 -1.77 9.37
C GLU A 112 17.84 -1.84 8.65
N LEU A 113 17.55 -0.87 7.78
CA LEU A 113 16.29 -0.83 7.02
C LEU A 113 16.18 -2.01 6.06
N LYS A 114 17.28 -2.39 5.41
CA LYS A 114 17.31 -3.54 4.48
C LYS A 114 17.00 -4.85 5.20
N GLU A 115 17.63 -5.10 6.35
CA GLU A 115 17.42 -6.32 7.14
C GLU A 115 15.99 -6.41 7.66
N LEU A 116 15.44 -5.30 8.19
CA LEU A 116 14.06 -5.24 8.63
C LEU A 116 13.08 -5.45 7.48
N PHE A 117 13.28 -4.78 6.33
CA PHE A 117 12.41 -4.96 5.17
C PHE A 117 12.45 -6.41 4.68
N ASP A 118 13.62 -7.02 4.60
CA ASP A 118 13.75 -8.42 4.18
C ASP A 118 13.03 -9.39 5.15
N GLU A 119 13.03 -9.10 6.46
CA GLU A 119 12.20 -9.82 7.42
C GLU A 119 10.70 -9.66 7.14
N VAL A 120 10.25 -8.42 6.97
CA VAL A 120 8.83 -8.11 6.67
C VAL A 120 8.39 -8.79 5.38
N ARG A 121 9.21 -8.74 4.33
CA ARG A 121 8.94 -9.40 3.05
C ARG A 121 8.79 -10.90 3.18
N ARG A 122 9.69 -11.58 3.91
CA ARG A 122 9.59 -13.03 4.14
C ARG A 122 8.31 -13.39 4.89
N ASP A 123 7.98 -12.62 5.93
CA ASP A 123 6.77 -12.86 6.72
C ASP A 123 5.51 -12.64 5.89
N PHE A 124 5.47 -11.56 5.10
CA PHE A 124 4.35 -11.23 4.22
C PHE A 124 4.13 -12.29 3.14
N VAL A 125 5.18 -12.72 2.43
CA VAL A 125 5.11 -13.80 1.43
C VAL A 125 4.63 -15.11 2.06
N GLY A 126 5.14 -15.44 3.25
CA GLY A 126 4.68 -16.61 3.99
C GLY A 126 3.21 -16.51 4.40
N TRP A 127 2.72 -15.30 4.71
CA TRP A 127 1.32 -15.07 5.08
C TRP A 127 0.40 -15.27 3.88
N LEU A 128 0.76 -14.70 2.72
CA LEU A 128 0.02 -14.87 1.47
C LEU A 128 -0.12 -16.33 1.08
N SER A 129 0.99 -17.06 1.14
CA SER A 129 1.05 -18.47 0.76
C SER A 129 0.14 -19.34 1.63
N VAL A 130 0.03 -19.03 2.93
CA VAL A 130 -0.85 -19.75 3.86
C VAL A 130 -2.33 -19.54 3.54
N TYR A 131 -2.69 -18.35 3.06
CA TYR A 131 -4.09 -17.96 2.86
C TYR A 131 -4.56 -18.00 1.41
N GLY A 132 -3.83 -18.74 0.56
CA GLY A 132 -4.28 -19.14 -0.77
C GLY A 132 -3.99 -18.14 -1.88
N HIS A 133 -3.05 -17.21 -1.66
CA HIS A 133 -2.52 -16.35 -2.73
C HIS A 133 -1.06 -16.67 -2.99
N THR A 134 -0.77 -17.15 -4.21
CA THR A 134 0.60 -17.39 -4.65
C THR A 134 1.18 -16.05 -5.12
N PRO A 135 2.19 -15.49 -4.44
CA PRO A 135 2.78 -14.22 -4.84
C PRO A 135 3.46 -14.37 -6.20
N ALA A 136 3.16 -13.46 -7.13
CA ALA A 136 3.91 -13.39 -8.39
C ALA A 136 5.39 -13.05 -8.10
N PRO A 137 6.35 -13.47 -8.97
CA PRO A 137 7.70 -12.96 -8.91
C PRO A 137 7.73 -11.43 -8.98
N LEU A 138 8.67 -10.80 -8.28
CA LEU A 138 8.86 -9.36 -8.37
C LEU A 138 9.35 -9.02 -9.78
N GLU A 139 8.59 -8.18 -10.48
CA GLU A 139 8.97 -7.69 -11.80
C GLU A 139 10.04 -6.58 -11.71
N PHE A 140 9.99 -5.76 -10.66
CA PHE A 140 10.92 -4.66 -10.42
C PHE A 140 11.59 -4.82 -9.05
N PRO A 141 12.86 -4.37 -8.90
CA PRO A 141 13.46 -4.23 -7.57
C PRO A 141 12.62 -3.30 -6.69
N LEU A 142 12.37 -3.71 -5.45
CA LEU A 142 11.75 -2.87 -4.44
C LEU A 142 12.75 -1.83 -3.95
N VAL A 143 12.31 -0.58 -3.79
CA VAL A 143 13.21 0.52 -3.44
C VAL A 143 12.73 1.22 -2.17
N VAL A 144 13.66 1.42 -1.24
CA VAL A 144 13.50 2.28 -0.06
C VAL A 144 14.55 3.38 -0.11
N VAL A 145 14.12 4.62 0.08
CA VAL A 145 15.01 5.78 0.17
C VAL A 145 14.75 6.52 1.49
N MET A 146 15.81 6.82 2.22
CA MET A 146 15.77 7.71 3.39
C MET A 146 16.80 8.82 3.15
N PRO A 147 16.40 10.03 2.72
CA PRO A 147 17.33 11.14 2.57
C PRO A 147 17.94 11.54 3.92
N SER A 148 19.10 12.20 3.88
CA SER A 148 19.78 12.68 5.10
C SER A 148 19.13 13.94 5.68
N ARG A 149 18.35 14.68 4.88
CA ARG A 149 17.80 15.99 5.25
C ARG A 149 16.29 16.03 5.05
N GLN A 150 15.57 16.58 6.04
CA GLN A 150 14.11 16.73 5.97
C GLN A 150 13.66 17.48 4.71
N ALA A 151 14.40 18.51 4.30
CA ALA A 151 14.08 19.28 3.10
C ALA A 151 14.08 18.44 1.80
N GLU A 152 14.93 17.42 1.70
CA GLU A 152 14.96 16.51 0.54
C GLU A 152 13.74 15.58 0.55
N PHE A 153 13.32 15.12 1.73
CA PHE A 153 12.06 14.38 1.90
C PHE A 153 10.87 15.25 1.50
N ASP A 154 10.77 16.45 2.09
CA ASP A 154 9.67 17.39 1.87
C ASP A 154 9.52 17.72 0.39
N GLN A 155 10.63 17.96 -0.32
CA GLN A 155 10.64 18.23 -1.76
C GLN A 155 9.99 17.10 -2.57
N ARG A 156 10.26 15.83 -2.22
CA ARG A 156 9.75 14.68 -2.96
C ARG A 156 8.28 14.39 -2.66
N VAL A 157 7.80 14.76 -1.49
CA VAL A 157 6.37 14.60 -1.15
C VAL A 157 5.53 15.82 -1.50
N GLN A 158 6.11 16.91 -2.01
CA GLN A 158 5.39 18.17 -2.36
C GLN A 158 4.21 17.99 -3.31
N ILE A 159 4.23 16.95 -4.14
CA ILE A 159 3.11 16.56 -5.02
C ILE A 159 1.82 16.27 -4.25
N ARG A 160 1.92 15.97 -2.95
CA ARG A 160 0.76 15.69 -2.09
C ARG A 160 0.15 16.96 -1.49
N PRO A 161 -1.16 16.98 -1.23
CA PRO A 161 -1.82 18.08 -0.51
C PRO A 161 -1.10 18.39 0.81
N ARG A 162 -1.07 19.66 1.22
CA ARG A 162 -0.35 20.09 2.44
C ARG A 162 -0.79 19.30 3.69
N LYS A 163 -2.10 19.11 3.88
CA LYS A 163 -2.66 18.36 5.01
C LYS A 163 -2.15 16.90 5.06
N ALA A 164 -1.94 16.29 3.91
CA ALA A 164 -1.45 14.91 3.77
C ALA A 164 0.06 14.77 4.05
N ARG A 165 0.76 15.88 4.29
CA ARG A 165 2.21 15.90 4.58
C ARG A 165 2.51 16.24 6.04
N GLU A 166 1.53 16.74 6.79
CA GLU A 166 1.74 17.14 8.18
C GLU A 166 2.05 15.90 9.03
N ASN A 167 3.26 15.87 9.60
CA ASN A 167 3.80 14.76 10.37
C ASN A 167 3.95 13.43 9.59
N LEU A 168 4.19 13.48 8.28
CA LEU A 168 4.43 12.27 7.49
C LEU A 168 5.81 11.67 7.80
N ALA A 169 5.84 10.52 8.49
CA ALA A 169 7.08 9.83 8.87
C ALA A 169 7.68 8.98 7.73
N GLY A 170 6.86 8.64 6.73
CA GLY A 170 7.23 7.86 5.56
C GLY A 170 6.05 7.76 4.61
N VAL A 171 6.29 7.33 3.38
CA VAL A 171 5.26 7.12 2.37
C VAL A 171 5.71 6.17 1.28
N TYR A 172 4.83 5.25 0.90
CA TYR A 172 4.93 4.49 -0.32
C TYR A 172 4.31 5.28 -1.49
N LEU A 173 5.14 5.55 -2.49
CA LEU A 173 4.78 6.29 -3.69
C LEU A 173 4.40 5.30 -4.80
N VAL A 174 3.10 5.05 -4.96
CA VAL A 174 2.58 4.14 -5.99
C VAL A 174 3.02 4.52 -7.40
N GLU A 175 3.21 5.81 -7.69
CA GLU A 175 3.63 6.27 -9.02
C GLU A 175 5.06 5.79 -9.32
N SER A 176 5.96 5.81 -8.33
CA SER A 176 7.37 5.44 -8.53
C SER A 176 7.71 4.02 -8.09
N ASN A 177 6.80 3.34 -7.40
CA ASN A 177 7.03 2.06 -6.72
C ASN A 177 8.13 2.13 -5.63
N ARG A 178 8.29 3.28 -4.97
CA ARG A 178 9.36 3.50 -3.98
C ARG A 178 8.78 3.89 -2.64
N ILE A 179 9.42 3.44 -1.57
CA ILE A 179 9.20 3.97 -0.22
C ILE A 179 10.16 5.13 -0.02
N LEU A 180 9.63 6.23 0.48
CA LEU A 180 10.41 7.36 0.95
C LEU A 180 10.17 7.49 2.46
N LEU A 181 11.22 7.34 3.27
CA LEU A 181 11.16 7.54 4.71
C LEU A 181 11.66 8.93 5.07
N SER A 182 10.99 9.56 6.03
CA SER A 182 11.49 10.80 6.62
C SER A 182 12.76 10.50 7.41
N PRO A 183 13.78 11.38 7.36
CA PRO A 183 14.92 11.29 8.29
C PRO A 183 14.49 11.44 9.76
N GLY A 184 13.28 11.96 9.99
CA GLY A 184 12.69 12.14 11.30
C GLY A 184 13.23 13.37 12.03
N GLU A 185 12.59 13.68 13.16
CA GLU A 185 13.16 14.62 14.13
C GLU A 185 14.33 13.95 14.89
N LYS A 186 15.22 14.74 15.50
CA LYS A 186 16.36 14.25 16.29
C LYS A 186 15.99 13.23 17.39
N HIS A 187 14.71 13.13 17.77
CA HIS A 187 14.21 12.26 18.84
C HIS A 187 13.29 11.13 18.36
N GLN A 188 13.12 10.91 17.05
CA GLN A 188 12.36 9.76 16.57
C GLN A 188 13.02 8.47 17.06
N SER A 189 12.27 7.65 17.79
CA SER A 189 12.76 6.38 18.29
C SER A 189 12.97 5.38 17.15
N LEU A 190 13.92 4.46 17.34
CA LEU A 190 14.14 3.33 16.43
C LEU A 190 12.83 2.55 16.17
N ARG A 191 12.04 2.35 17.22
CA ARG A 191 10.75 1.67 17.17
C ARG A 191 9.74 2.37 16.28
N GLU A 192 9.63 3.70 16.36
CA GLU A 192 8.73 4.48 15.49
C GLU A 192 9.15 4.37 14.03
N ARG A 193 10.45 4.48 13.74
CA ARG A 193 10.95 4.32 12.36
C ARG A 193 10.68 2.92 11.83
N HIS A 194 10.89 1.89 12.64
CA HIS A 194 10.60 0.50 12.27
C HIS A 194 9.12 0.30 11.99
N ALA A 195 8.23 0.83 12.84
CA ALA A 195 6.79 0.77 12.60
C ALA A 195 6.42 1.46 11.26
N THR A 196 6.98 2.64 10.98
CA THR A 196 6.78 3.31 9.68
C THR A 196 7.32 2.47 8.52
N LEU A 197 8.53 1.92 8.60
CA LEU A 197 9.06 1.08 7.52
C LEU A 197 8.17 -0.15 7.30
N ILE A 198 7.73 -0.83 8.37
CA ILE A 198 6.85 -2.00 8.26
C ILE A 198 5.55 -1.62 7.56
N HIS A 199 4.94 -0.51 7.96
CA HIS A 199 3.71 0.02 7.36
C HIS A 199 3.86 0.25 5.85
N GLU A 200 4.87 1.04 5.45
CA GLU A 200 5.11 1.36 4.05
C GLU A 200 5.57 0.14 3.23
N ALA A 201 6.31 -0.78 3.85
CA ALA A 201 6.71 -2.05 3.24
C ALA A 201 5.48 -2.90 2.92
N VAL A 202 4.49 -2.97 3.81
CA VAL A 202 3.26 -3.72 3.56
C VAL A 202 2.49 -3.14 2.39
N HIS A 203 2.44 -1.80 2.24
CA HIS A 203 1.90 -1.19 1.03
C HIS A 203 2.68 -1.66 -0.21
N GLN A 204 3.99 -1.42 -0.25
CA GLN A 204 4.81 -1.78 -1.42
C GLN A 204 4.68 -3.26 -1.78
N LEU A 205 4.75 -4.17 -0.80
CA LEU A 205 4.60 -5.60 -1.00
C LEU A 205 3.19 -5.96 -1.50
N GLY A 206 2.13 -5.34 -0.95
CA GLY A 206 0.75 -5.56 -1.40
C GLY A 206 0.54 -5.21 -2.88
N PHE A 207 1.08 -4.07 -3.33
CA PHE A 207 0.98 -3.66 -4.74
C PHE A 207 1.86 -4.50 -5.68
N ASN A 208 3.03 -4.99 -5.22
CA ASN A 208 3.94 -5.77 -6.08
C ASN A 208 3.64 -7.27 -6.09
N TYR A 209 2.96 -7.80 -5.09
CA TYR A 209 2.52 -9.20 -5.04
C TYR A 209 1.07 -9.41 -5.49
N GLY A 210 0.42 -8.39 -6.03
CA GLY A 210 -0.90 -8.51 -6.66
C GLY A 210 -2.08 -8.54 -5.69
N LEU A 211 -1.94 -7.92 -4.51
CA LEU A 211 -3.07 -7.68 -3.60
C LEU A 211 -3.77 -6.36 -3.91
N HIS A 212 -3.06 -5.42 -4.49
CA HIS A 212 -3.59 -4.10 -4.84
C HIS A 212 -3.17 -3.74 -6.25
N SER A 213 -4.07 -3.11 -7.00
CA SER A 213 -3.76 -2.56 -8.33
C SER A 213 -3.22 -1.14 -8.17
N ARG A 214 -2.07 -0.85 -8.81
CA ARG A 214 -1.49 0.50 -8.88
C ARG A 214 -2.29 1.48 -9.75
N ILE A 215 -3.23 0.95 -10.53
CA ILE A 215 -4.03 1.70 -11.50
C ILE A 215 -5.43 1.97 -10.94
N GLU A 216 -6.04 0.95 -10.33
CA GLU A 216 -7.36 1.05 -9.73
C GLU A 216 -7.34 0.41 -8.34
N PRO A 217 -6.76 1.11 -7.35
CA PRO A 217 -6.66 0.57 -6.01
C PRO A 217 -8.05 0.36 -5.41
N GLY A 218 -8.17 -0.66 -4.56
CA GLY A 218 -9.37 -0.90 -3.76
C GLY A 218 -9.63 0.22 -2.75
N SER A 219 -10.65 0.04 -1.92
CA SER A 219 -10.98 0.99 -0.84
C SER A 219 -9.79 1.20 0.12
N VAL A 220 -9.59 2.43 0.57
CA VAL A 220 -8.46 2.83 1.43
C VAL A 220 -8.43 2.01 2.72
N TRP A 221 -9.59 1.69 3.31
CA TRP A 221 -9.66 0.91 4.54
C TRP A 221 -8.99 -0.47 4.43
N MET A 222 -9.03 -1.12 3.26
CA MET A 222 -8.40 -2.43 3.07
C MET A 222 -6.88 -2.31 3.08
N ILE A 223 -6.37 -1.29 2.37
CA ILE A 223 -4.94 -1.02 2.18
C ILE A 223 -4.31 -0.62 3.52
N GLU A 224 -4.91 0.36 4.19
CA GLU A 224 -4.44 0.89 5.47
C GLU A 224 -4.64 -0.12 6.61
N GLY A 225 -5.80 -0.79 6.64
CA GLY A 225 -6.11 -1.81 7.64
C GLY A 225 -5.10 -2.95 7.65
N LEU A 226 -4.67 -3.40 6.46
CA LEU A 226 -3.65 -4.45 6.31
C LEU A 226 -2.29 -3.97 6.84
N ALA A 227 -1.85 -2.77 6.44
CA ALA A 227 -0.58 -2.19 6.90
C ALA A 227 -0.54 -2.10 8.44
N MET A 228 -1.59 -1.54 9.06
CA MET A 228 -1.68 -1.42 10.51
C MET A 228 -1.76 -2.76 11.26
N ALA A 229 -2.34 -3.80 10.65
CA ALA A 229 -2.36 -5.13 11.25
C ALA A 229 -0.96 -5.76 11.29
N PHE A 230 -0.18 -5.58 10.22
CA PHE A 230 1.18 -6.12 10.07
C PHE A 230 2.24 -5.40 10.92
N GLU A 231 1.93 -4.22 11.46
CA GLU A 231 2.77 -3.55 12.47
C GLU A 231 2.98 -4.39 13.74
N ASN A 232 2.09 -5.37 14.03
CA ASN A 232 2.27 -6.29 15.14
C ASN A 232 3.06 -7.54 14.70
N ASP A 233 4.19 -7.78 15.37
CA ASP A 233 5.07 -8.92 15.11
C ASP A 233 4.39 -10.28 15.25
N ALA A 234 3.59 -10.50 16.29
CA ALA A 234 2.93 -11.78 16.53
C ALA A 234 1.91 -12.11 15.41
N LEU A 235 1.26 -11.07 14.86
CA LEU A 235 0.37 -11.22 13.70
C LEU A 235 1.18 -11.51 12.44
N ARG A 236 2.17 -10.66 12.12
CA ARG A 236 3.01 -10.76 10.91
C ARG A 236 3.74 -12.11 10.84
N LYS A 237 4.35 -12.54 11.96
CA LYS A 237 5.09 -13.81 12.09
C LYS A 237 4.19 -15.02 12.24
N ARG A 238 2.86 -14.83 12.36
CA ARG A 238 1.86 -15.88 12.57
C ARG A 238 2.20 -16.75 13.77
N ASP A 239 2.51 -16.11 14.90
CA ASP A 239 2.82 -16.81 16.13
C ASP A 239 1.60 -17.64 16.58
N ARG A 240 1.74 -18.96 16.53
CA ARG A 240 0.67 -19.91 16.87
C ARG A 240 0.37 -19.95 18.36
N GLN A 241 1.28 -19.48 19.21
CA GLN A 241 1.10 -19.42 20.66
C GLN A 241 0.46 -18.11 21.12
N ALA A 242 0.59 -17.06 20.30
CA ALA A 242 -0.07 -15.79 20.54
C ALA A 242 -1.60 -15.97 20.52
N SER A 243 -2.28 -15.32 21.46
CA SER A 243 -3.72 -15.14 21.40
C SER A 243 -4.08 -13.99 20.45
N ALA A 244 -5.36 -13.84 20.10
CA ALA A 244 -5.82 -12.66 19.37
C ALA A 244 -5.46 -11.36 20.13
N TRP A 245 -5.49 -11.38 21.45
CA TRP A 245 -5.08 -10.23 22.28
C TRP A 245 -3.61 -9.84 22.08
N ASP A 246 -2.71 -10.81 21.91
CA ASP A 246 -1.27 -10.53 21.73
C ASP A 246 -0.97 -9.97 20.34
N ARG A 247 -1.87 -10.21 19.37
CA ARG A 247 -1.76 -9.76 17.98
C ARG A 247 -2.35 -8.38 17.70
N ILE A 248 -2.91 -7.70 18.70
CA ILE A 248 -3.54 -6.40 18.47
C ILE A 248 -2.53 -5.29 18.15
N ASN A 249 -2.92 -4.35 17.30
CA ASN A 249 -2.35 -3.02 17.31
C ASN A 249 -2.99 -2.24 18.47
N ARG A 250 -2.25 -2.10 19.58
CA ARG A 250 -2.80 -1.57 20.84
C ARG A 250 -3.38 -0.16 20.70
N GLU A 251 -2.75 0.70 19.90
CA GLU A 251 -3.21 2.07 19.71
C GLU A 251 -4.56 2.10 18.99
N ARG A 252 -4.66 1.38 17.86
CA ARG A 252 -5.90 1.27 17.08
C ARG A 252 -7.01 0.58 17.87
N PHE A 253 -6.67 -0.45 18.65
CA PHE A 253 -7.60 -1.11 19.55
C PHE A 253 -8.19 -0.14 20.58
N LEU A 254 -7.36 0.62 21.28
CA LEU A 254 -7.82 1.56 22.30
C LEU A 254 -8.72 2.65 21.69
N HIS A 255 -8.35 3.17 20.51
CA HIS A 255 -9.14 4.16 19.80
C HIS A 255 -10.50 3.60 19.35
N PHE A 256 -10.50 2.45 18.68
CA PHE A 256 -11.73 1.79 18.22
C PHE A 256 -12.64 1.44 19.39
N ARG A 257 -12.11 0.86 20.47
CA ARG A 257 -12.88 0.48 21.66
C ARG A 257 -13.53 1.69 22.36
N ALA A 258 -12.90 2.85 22.31
CA ALA A 258 -13.46 4.08 22.88
C ALA A 258 -14.66 4.63 22.08
N MET A 259 -14.71 4.37 20.77
CA MET A 259 -15.77 4.86 19.88
C MET A 259 -16.83 3.83 19.50
N GLN A 260 -16.53 2.53 19.65
CA GLN A 260 -17.37 1.42 19.17
C GLN A 260 -18.83 1.51 19.63
N GLN A 261 -19.09 1.88 20.88
CA GLN A 261 -20.47 1.97 21.40
C GLN A 261 -21.26 3.18 20.88
N LYS A 262 -20.58 4.14 20.23
CA LYS A 262 -21.16 5.35 19.65
C LYS A 262 -21.23 5.31 18.13
N LEU A 263 -20.71 4.25 17.50
CA LEU A 263 -20.78 4.09 16.06
C LEU A 263 -22.25 4.00 15.61
N PRO A 264 -22.67 4.79 14.60
CA PRO A 264 -24.01 4.67 14.05
C PRO A 264 -24.19 3.33 13.34
N GLN A 265 -25.43 2.89 13.19
CA GLN A 265 -25.75 1.75 12.30
C GLN A 265 -25.31 2.07 10.86
N GLY A 266 -24.70 1.10 10.17
CA GLY A 266 -24.24 1.27 8.79
C GLY A 266 -22.87 1.95 8.66
N TRP A 267 -22.10 2.07 9.76
CA TRP A 267 -20.76 2.67 9.73
C TRP A 267 -19.79 1.89 8.84
N LEU A 268 -19.90 0.56 8.78
CA LEU A 268 -19.04 -0.27 7.94
C LEU A 268 -19.39 -0.11 6.47
N ARG A 269 -20.68 -0.01 6.15
CA ARG A 269 -21.12 0.35 4.80
C ARG A 269 -20.51 1.69 4.37
N ALA A 270 -20.62 2.71 5.22
CA ALA A 270 -20.03 4.03 4.94
C ALA A 270 -18.50 3.95 4.72
N LEU A 271 -17.79 3.14 5.51
CA LEU A 271 -16.34 2.91 5.36
C LEU A 271 -15.99 2.19 4.04
N ILE A 272 -16.84 1.28 3.57
CA ILE A 272 -16.63 0.55 2.30
C ILE A 272 -16.90 1.47 1.11
N GLU A 273 -17.96 2.26 1.19
CA GLU A 273 -18.52 3.04 0.11
C GLU A 273 -17.77 4.35 -0.19
N SER A 274 -17.14 4.95 0.82
CA SER A 274 -16.43 6.23 0.70
C SER A 274 -15.12 6.26 1.50
N ASP A 275 -14.14 6.99 0.97
CA ASP A 275 -12.87 7.27 1.66
C ASP A 275 -12.92 8.60 2.44
N ASP A 276 -14.04 9.35 2.43
CA ASP A 276 -14.18 10.68 3.06
C ASP A 276 -13.83 10.69 4.56
N LEU A 277 -14.02 9.56 5.24
CA LEU A 277 -13.69 9.44 6.66
C LEU A 277 -12.18 9.60 6.90
N PHE A 278 -11.33 9.16 5.97
CA PHE A 278 -9.88 9.31 6.06
C PHE A 278 -9.44 10.77 5.93
N GLU A 279 -10.22 11.61 5.24
CA GLU A 279 -9.93 13.03 5.10
C GLU A 279 -10.47 13.85 6.28
N THR A 280 -11.66 13.52 6.76
CA THR A 280 -12.40 14.32 7.74
C THR A 280 -12.10 13.91 9.18
N ARG A 281 -11.88 12.62 9.44
CA ARG A 281 -11.67 12.02 10.77
C ARG A 281 -10.67 10.87 10.68
N ALA A 282 -9.45 11.15 10.22
CA ALA A 282 -8.45 10.14 9.91
C ALA A 282 -8.20 9.12 11.04
N LEU A 283 -8.04 9.57 12.29
CA LEU A 283 -7.80 8.66 13.42
C LEU A 283 -8.94 7.65 13.61
N ASP A 284 -10.19 8.09 13.46
CA ASP A 284 -11.37 7.22 13.52
C ASP A 284 -11.39 6.25 12.33
N ALA A 285 -11.07 6.74 11.13
CA ALA A 285 -11.00 5.94 9.91
C ALA A 285 -9.96 4.82 10.02
N TYR A 286 -8.75 5.15 10.46
CA TYR A 286 -7.67 4.20 10.67
C TYR A 286 -8.02 3.17 11.77
N ALA A 287 -8.62 3.61 12.88
CA ALA A 287 -9.04 2.69 13.91
C ALA A 287 -10.13 1.72 13.42
N GLN A 288 -11.11 2.21 12.65
CA GLN A 288 -12.15 1.37 12.04
C GLN A 288 -11.57 0.41 10.99
N ALA A 289 -10.71 0.90 10.10
CA ALA A 289 -10.05 0.09 9.08
C ALA A 289 -9.22 -1.04 9.69
N TRP A 290 -8.40 -0.73 10.70
CA TRP A 290 -7.67 -1.75 11.45
C TRP A 290 -8.62 -2.74 12.12
N ALA A 291 -9.70 -2.28 12.76
CA ALA A 291 -10.61 -3.17 13.48
C ALA A 291 -11.31 -4.17 12.55
N VAL A 292 -11.80 -3.72 11.40
CA VAL A 292 -12.42 -4.57 10.38
C VAL A 292 -11.40 -5.57 9.84
N THR A 293 -10.21 -5.10 9.45
CA THR A 293 -9.15 -5.98 8.94
C THR A 293 -8.73 -7.01 9.98
N PHE A 294 -8.46 -6.59 11.22
CA PHE A 294 -8.03 -7.47 12.29
C PHE A 294 -9.08 -8.56 12.57
N PHE A 295 -10.35 -8.17 12.68
CA PHE A 295 -11.45 -9.13 12.82
C PHE A 295 -11.49 -10.14 11.66
N LEU A 296 -11.35 -9.68 10.41
CA LEU A 296 -11.34 -10.55 9.24
C LEU A 296 -10.12 -11.48 9.21
N LEU A 297 -8.95 -11.01 9.64
CA LEU A 297 -7.74 -11.83 9.75
C LEU A 297 -7.89 -12.93 10.81
N GLU A 298 -8.53 -12.64 11.93
CA GLU A 298 -8.72 -13.61 13.01
C GLU A 298 -9.82 -14.64 12.73
N THR A 299 -10.85 -14.25 11.96
CA THR A 299 -12.06 -15.07 11.79
C THR A 299 -12.22 -15.66 10.40
N ARG A 300 -11.69 -14.99 9.37
CA ARG A 300 -11.99 -15.22 7.94
C ARG A 300 -10.79 -14.92 7.02
N PRO A 301 -9.55 -15.31 7.35
CA PRO A 301 -8.36 -14.79 6.66
C PRO A 301 -8.31 -15.12 5.16
N SER A 302 -8.74 -16.31 4.75
CA SER A 302 -8.80 -16.66 3.32
C SER A 302 -9.85 -15.85 2.55
N GLN A 303 -10.98 -15.48 3.17
CA GLN A 303 -11.97 -14.61 2.54
C GLN A 303 -11.44 -13.18 2.44
N TYR A 304 -10.70 -12.73 3.45
CA TYR A 304 -10.03 -11.43 3.41
C TYR A 304 -8.98 -11.36 2.30
N VAL A 305 -8.13 -12.38 2.13
CA VAL A 305 -7.17 -12.41 1.01
C VAL A 305 -7.85 -12.38 -0.35
N ARG A 306 -8.99 -13.07 -0.52
CA ARG A 306 -9.79 -12.95 -1.75
C ARG A 306 -10.34 -11.54 -1.95
N LEU A 307 -10.86 -10.93 -0.89
CA LEU A 307 -11.35 -9.55 -0.92
C LEU A 307 -10.26 -8.57 -1.38
N LEU A 308 -9.00 -8.79 -1.01
CA LEU A 308 -7.89 -7.96 -1.48
C LEU A 308 -7.59 -8.21 -2.98
N THR A 309 -7.53 -9.47 -3.42
CA THR A 309 -6.90 -9.87 -4.70
C THR A 309 -7.82 -9.93 -5.94
N THR A 310 -9.11 -9.64 -5.79
CA THR A 310 -10.08 -9.75 -6.92
C THR A 310 -10.86 -8.47 -7.24
N PHE A 311 -10.57 -7.34 -6.60
CA PHE A 311 -11.32 -6.10 -6.84
C PHE A 311 -11.17 -5.59 -8.29
N ASP A 312 -9.93 -5.54 -8.79
CA ASP A 312 -9.61 -5.13 -10.15
C ASP A 312 -10.03 -6.15 -11.23
N LYS A 313 -10.17 -7.41 -10.84
CA LYS A 313 -10.71 -8.51 -11.67
C LYS A 313 -12.23 -8.53 -11.74
N THR A 314 -12.91 -7.71 -10.94
CA THR A 314 -14.36 -7.69 -10.91
C THR A 314 -14.89 -6.99 -12.15
N ASP A 315 -15.67 -7.72 -12.97
CA ASP A 315 -16.26 -7.16 -14.18
C ASP A 315 -17.00 -5.85 -13.88
N ARG A 316 -16.59 -4.80 -14.59
CA ARG A 316 -17.20 -3.49 -14.50
C ARG A 316 -18.49 -3.51 -15.31
N LYS A 317 -19.63 -3.43 -14.63
CA LYS A 317 -20.92 -3.24 -15.31
C LYS A 317 -20.97 -1.83 -15.91
N MET A 318 -21.61 -1.69 -17.07
CA MET A 318 -21.77 -0.40 -17.73
C MET A 318 -22.46 0.60 -16.79
N ASN A 319 -21.85 1.78 -16.61
CA ASN A 319 -22.32 2.87 -15.73
C ASN A 319 -22.37 2.56 -14.22
N GLU A 320 -21.71 1.49 -13.76
CA GLU A 320 -21.63 1.22 -12.32
C GLU A 320 -20.68 2.21 -11.63
N SER A 321 -21.16 2.83 -10.54
CA SER A 321 -20.33 3.70 -9.72
C SER A 321 -19.28 2.90 -8.95
N ILE A 322 -18.15 3.53 -8.64
CA ILE A 322 -17.10 2.94 -7.80
C ILE A 322 -17.65 2.47 -6.45
N THR A 323 -18.57 3.24 -5.86
CA THR A 323 -19.24 2.93 -4.59
C THR A 323 -20.04 1.63 -4.66
N SER A 324 -20.90 1.48 -5.67
CA SER A 324 -21.68 0.26 -5.86
C SER A 324 -20.79 -0.95 -6.12
N ARG A 325 -19.70 -0.77 -6.87
CA ARG A 325 -18.73 -1.84 -7.16
C ARG A 325 -17.98 -2.28 -5.90
N ARG A 326 -17.54 -1.34 -5.05
CA ARG A 326 -16.88 -1.63 -3.76
C ARG A 326 -17.80 -2.45 -2.84
N LEU A 327 -19.05 -2.03 -2.70
CA LEU A 327 -20.04 -2.74 -1.89
C LEU A 327 -20.32 -4.15 -2.44
N ARG A 328 -20.57 -4.26 -3.75
CA ARG A 328 -20.83 -5.55 -4.40
C ARG A 328 -19.66 -6.51 -4.21
N HIS A 329 -18.45 -6.04 -4.49
CA HIS A 329 -17.22 -6.82 -4.30
C HIS A 329 -17.05 -7.31 -2.85
N PHE A 330 -17.36 -6.45 -1.88
CA PHE A 330 -17.35 -6.82 -0.46
C PHE A 330 -18.33 -7.96 -0.15
N ILE A 331 -19.58 -7.83 -0.59
CA ILE A 331 -20.63 -8.83 -0.38
C ILE A 331 -20.29 -10.14 -1.08
N GLU A 332 -19.83 -10.10 -2.33
CA GLU A 332 -19.43 -11.28 -3.11
C GLU A 332 -18.24 -12.01 -2.47
N SER A 333 -17.27 -11.28 -1.91
CA SER A 333 -16.07 -11.85 -1.30
C SER A 333 -16.31 -12.46 0.08
N LEU A 334 -17.16 -11.82 0.89
CA LEU A 334 -17.41 -12.22 2.29
C LEU A 334 -18.71 -13.00 2.48
N GLY A 335 -19.63 -12.95 1.51
CA GLY A 335 -20.94 -13.60 1.56
C GLY A 335 -21.90 -12.98 2.58
N LYS A 336 -21.70 -11.71 2.96
CA LYS A 336 -22.47 -11.02 4.01
C LYS A 336 -22.67 -9.55 3.71
N GLU A 337 -23.81 -9.03 4.14
CA GLU A 337 -24.07 -7.58 4.20
C GLU A 337 -23.19 -6.90 5.27
N PRO A 338 -22.70 -5.68 5.03
CA PRO A 338 -21.93 -4.90 6.00
C PRO A 338 -22.60 -4.85 7.38
N GLU A 339 -23.90 -4.59 7.46
CA GLU A 339 -24.65 -4.45 8.71
C GLU A 339 -24.64 -5.72 9.56
N SER A 340 -24.66 -6.89 8.91
CA SER A 340 -24.55 -8.16 9.63
C SER A 340 -23.15 -8.36 10.20
N LEU A 341 -22.12 -7.95 9.45
CA LEU A 341 -20.74 -8.02 9.89
C LEU A 341 -20.44 -7.04 11.02
N GLU A 342 -21.08 -5.85 11.04
CA GLU A 342 -20.96 -4.88 12.13
C GLU A 342 -21.32 -5.48 13.50
N ILE A 343 -22.39 -6.28 13.55
CA ILE A 343 -22.83 -6.97 14.78
C ILE A 343 -21.77 -7.97 15.26
N GLU A 344 -21.17 -8.71 14.33
CA GLU A 344 -20.14 -9.70 14.65
C GLU A 344 -18.83 -9.04 15.08
N ILE A 345 -18.41 -7.98 14.40
CA ILE A 345 -17.27 -7.14 14.79
C ILE A 345 -17.50 -6.60 16.19
N LYS A 346 -18.70 -6.09 16.47
CA LYS A 346 -19.04 -5.55 17.79
C LYS A 346 -18.84 -6.60 18.88
N ARG A 347 -19.45 -7.78 18.73
CA ARG A 347 -19.35 -8.89 19.69
C ARG A 347 -17.90 -9.36 19.85
N PHE A 348 -17.17 -9.51 18.75
CA PHE A 348 -15.76 -9.91 18.78
C PHE A 348 -14.92 -9.00 19.66
N PHE A 349 -15.06 -7.67 19.51
CA PHE A 349 -14.29 -6.71 20.33
C PHE A 349 -14.82 -6.55 21.76
N GLU A 350 -16.08 -6.90 22.03
CA GLU A 350 -16.62 -6.98 23.40
C GLU A 350 -16.01 -8.17 24.17
N ASP A 351 -15.80 -9.29 23.49
CA ASP A 351 -15.22 -10.51 24.06
C ASP A 351 -13.68 -10.48 24.07
N LEU A 352 -13.05 -9.65 23.23
CA LEU A 352 -11.60 -9.54 23.10
C LEU A 352 -10.98 -8.95 24.38
N SER A 353 -10.35 -9.82 25.16
CA SER A 353 -9.74 -9.50 26.45
C SER A 353 -8.39 -10.20 26.61
N PRO A 354 -7.49 -9.71 27.49
CA PRO A 354 -6.30 -10.47 27.86
C PRO A 354 -6.73 -11.80 28.46
N ARG A 355 -6.03 -12.90 28.13
CA ARG A 355 -6.23 -14.16 28.86
C ARG A 355 -6.06 -13.88 30.35
N SER A 356 -7.06 -14.23 31.16
CA SER A 356 -6.90 -14.36 32.60
C SER A 356 -5.80 -15.39 32.84
N ARG A 357 -4.68 -14.95 33.40
CA ARG A 357 -3.61 -15.86 33.83
C ARG A 357 -4.09 -16.72 34.98
#